data_AF-A0A151ACC8-F1
#
_entry.id   AF-A0A151ACC8-F1
#
_cell.length_a   1.000
_cell.length_b   1.000
_cell.length_c   1.000
_cell.angle_alpha   90.00
_cell.angle_beta   90.00
_cell.angle_gamma   90.00
#
_symmetry.space_group_name_H-M   'P 1'
#
loop_
_entity.id
_entity.type
_entity.pdbx_description
1 polymer ?
#
loop_
_entity_poly.entity_id
_entity_poly.type
_entity_poly.pdbx_seq_one_letter_code
_entity_poly.pdbx_strand_id
1 'polypeptide(L)'
;MVSVSKLQLLSKLSDGTVEDFKPTVSDEGEVAYPETEDLLAHQDGTSIEALDALAGRGFLHKEYTTKVYICPSCQADGLQYITACPFCEDTHTIRTSFFEHEQCGFTAQSEDFEIGDHTETQQCPDCEKEIDSSNITIMQKQLCKGCGESFDHPSHRLWCLDCFYLSEPEKATEQTLYEYELTEKGENWHEAQVGTRELLADEFASRGFDVTLDAALQNDEDGDELYKVHIHATDELLNQRIVADIHSAVDSEKIKHISTVGKLFHAQPLLLATDESISDDVLQIANQHGVTMLWVDQSGSIRRYESIDDEYRPAGNIIDRLSSAVGFTSTKGD
;
A
#
# COMPACT_ATOMS: atom_id res chain seq x y z
N MET A 1 -0.53 6.29 12.60
CA MET A 1 -0.29 4.98 13.22
C MET A 1 1.14 4.66 12.87
N VAL A 2 1.98 4.34 13.86
CA VAL A 2 3.29 3.80 13.52
C VAL A 2 3.37 2.41 14.11
N SER A 3 2.96 1.47 13.27
CA SER A 3 3.26 0.06 13.43
C SER A 3 4.78 -0.14 13.41
N VAL A 4 5.23 -1.31 13.85
CA VAL A 4 6.62 -1.73 13.75
C VAL A 4 7.16 -1.53 12.33
N SER A 5 6.42 -1.98 11.32
CA SER A 5 6.81 -1.85 9.91
C SER A 5 6.98 -0.41 9.46
N LYS A 6 6.07 0.50 9.85
CA LYS A 6 6.19 1.92 9.51
C LYS A 6 7.39 2.58 10.22
N LEU A 7 7.73 2.14 11.43
CA LEU A 7 8.94 2.62 12.12
C LEU A 7 10.21 2.09 11.45
N GLN A 8 10.20 0.83 10.99
CA GLN A 8 11.31 0.22 10.26
C GLN A 8 11.54 0.90 8.90
N LEU A 9 10.48 1.30 8.18
CA LEU A 9 10.60 2.09 6.96
C LEU A 9 11.31 3.42 7.20
N LEU A 10 10.90 4.16 8.25
CA LEU A 10 11.58 5.40 8.63
C LEU A 10 13.02 5.17 9.07
N SER A 11 13.30 4.04 9.75
CA SER A 11 14.65 3.66 10.18
C SER A 11 15.57 3.44 8.99
N LYS A 12 15.12 2.74 7.94
CA LYS A 12 15.89 2.54 6.70
C LYS A 12 16.29 3.85 6.01
N LEU A 13 15.43 4.88 6.09
CA LEU A 13 15.72 6.19 5.52
C LEU A 13 16.69 6.99 6.43
N SER A 14 16.43 6.99 7.75
CA SER A 14 17.23 7.71 8.75
C SER A 14 18.66 7.17 8.84
N ASP A 15 18.85 5.86 8.80
CA ASP A 15 20.18 5.23 8.85
C ASP A 15 20.93 5.22 7.51
N GLY A 16 20.28 5.69 6.44
CA GLY A 16 20.84 5.75 5.09
C GLY A 16 20.95 4.39 4.39
N THR A 17 20.29 3.34 4.89
CA THR A 17 20.17 2.05 4.17
C THR A 17 19.48 2.23 2.83
N VAL A 18 18.49 3.13 2.77
CA VAL A 18 17.76 3.54 1.57
C VAL A 18 17.75 5.07 1.54
N GLU A 19 18.09 5.68 0.41
CA GLU A 19 18.03 7.14 0.26
C GLU A 19 16.58 7.63 0.14
N ASP A 20 15.77 6.91 -0.64
CA ASP A 20 14.39 7.23 -0.97
C ASP A 20 13.59 5.95 -1.31
N PHE A 21 12.28 6.00 -1.13
CA PHE A 21 11.38 4.94 -1.61
C PHE A 21 10.83 5.30 -2.99
N LYS A 22 11.45 4.74 -4.04
CA LYS A 22 11.00 4.92 -5.43
C LYS A 22 10.06 3.81 -5.90
N PRO A 23 9.02 4.16 -6.69
CA PRO A 23 8.20 3.17 -7.37
C PRO A 23 8.97 2.53 -8.53
N THR A 24 8.67 1.28 -8.80
CA THR A 24 9.04 0.58 -10.04
C THR A 24 7.77 0.15 -10.77
N VAL A 25 7.80 0.21 -12.10
CA VAL A 25 6.69 -0.22 -12.96
C VAL A 25 7.23 -1.29 -13.90
N SER A 26 6.63 -2.48 -13.89
CA SER A 26 7.05 -3.58 -14.76
C SER A 26 6.65 -3.34 -16.23
N ASP A 27 7.15 -4.15 -17.15
CA ASP A 27 6.73 -4.12 -18.57
C ASP A 27 5.23 -4.44 -18.74
N GLU A 28 4.66 -5.17 -17.79
CA GLU A 28 3.23 -5.51 -17.71
C GLU A 28 2.42 -4.41 -17.01
N GLY A 29 3.11 -3.40 -16.45
CA GLY A 29 2.52 -2.23 -15.82
C GLY A 29 2.27 -2.36 -14.31
N GLU A 30 2.67 -3.48 -13.70
CA GLU A 30 2.55 -3.71 -12.26
C GLU A 30 3.41 -2.71 -11.48
N VAL A 31 2.85 -2.18 -10.39
CA VAL A 31 3.53 -1.19 -9.55
C VAL A 31 4.05 -1.84 -8.29
N ALA A 32 5.33 -1.61 -7.99
CA ALA A 32 5.99 -2.11 -6.78
C ALA A 32 6.82 -1.01 -6.11
N TYR A 33 6.99 -1.11 -4.79
CA TYR A 33 7.95 -0.32 -4.02
C TYR A 33 8.94 -1.29 -3.34
N PRO A 34 9.96 -1.76 -4.07
CA PRO A 34 10.74 -2.93 -3.69
C PRO A 34 11.34 -2.85 -2.28
N GLU A 35 11.83 -1.66 -1.92
CA GLU A 35 12.47 -1.43 -0.62
C GLU A 35 11.52 -1.48 0.59
N THR A 36 10.21 -1.55 0.34
CA THR A 36 9.14 -1.56 1.36
C THR A 36 8.45 -2.92 1.52
N GLU A 37 8.45 -3.76 0.48
CA GLU A 37 7.59 -4.95 0.40
C GLU A 37 7.93 -5.99 1.48
N ASP A 38 9.22 -6.18 1.76
CA ASP A 38 9.67 -7.12 2.79
C ASP A 38 9.34 -6.67 4.23
N LEU A 39 9.04 -5.38 4.42
CA LEU A 39 8.82 -4.80 5.74
C LEU A 39 7.35 -4.74 6.13
N LEU A 40 6.46 -4.49 5.17
CA LEU A 40 5.04 -4.27 5.46
C LEU A 40 4.33 -5.58 5.81
N ALA A 41 3.66 -5.61 6.95
CA ALA A 41 2.79 -6.73 7.31
C ALA A 41 1.40 -6.53 6.68
N HIS A 42 0.58 -7.59 6.62
CA HIS A 42 -0.78 -7.52 6.07
C HIS A 42 -1.65 -6.40 6.68
N GLN A 43 -1.42 -6.07 7.94
CA GLN A 43 -2.14 -5.02 8.67
C GLN A 43 -1.74 -3.59 8.28
N ASP A 44 -0.63 -3.39 7.55
CA ASP A 44 -0.12 -2.06 7.22
C ASP A 44 -0.74 -1.45 5.96
N GLY A 45 -1.50 -2.26 5.22
CA GLY A 45 -2.01 -1.92 3.89
C GLY A 45 -0.96 -2.14 2.80
N THR A 46 -1.23 -1.60 1.62
CA THR A 46 -0.27 -1.58 0.51
C THR A 46 0.88 -0.61 0.80
N SER A 47 2.01 -0.75 0.09
CA SER A 47 3.14 0.18 0.20
C SER A 47 2.73 1.62 -0.03
N ILE A 48 1.87 1.87 -1.03
CA ILE A 48 1.39 3.20 -1.36
C ILE A 48 0.57 3.78 -0.20
N GLU A 49 -0.37 3.02 0.36
CA GLU A 49 -1.16 3.45 1.51
C GLU A 49 -0.30 3.76 2.73
N ALA A 50 0.70 2.92 3.01
CA ALA A 50 1.62 3.11 4.13
C ALA A 50 2.49 4.36 3.97
N LEU A 51 3.08 4.56 2.79
CA LEU A 51 3.93 5.71 2.48
C LEU A 51 3.11 7.01 2.42
N ASP A 52 1.93 7.00 1.80
CA ASP A 52 1.04 8.17 1.78
C ASP A 52 0.52 8.52 3.18
N ALA A 53 0.30 7.55 4.07
CA ALA A 53 -0.06 7.82 5.45
C ALA A 53 1.07 8.52 6.23
N LEU A 54 2.33 8.17 5.97
CA LEU A 54 3.50 8.83 6.54
C LEU A 54 3.70 10.23 5.95
N ALA A 55 3.55 10.38 4.63
CA ALA A 55 3.62 11.67 3.94
C ALA A 55 2.49 12.63 4.37
N GLY A 56 1.27 12.12 4.56
CA GLY A 56 0.12 12.89 5.06
C GLY A 56 0.33 13.46 6.47
N ARG A 57 1.26 12.89 7.25
CA ARG A 57 1.70 13.39 8.55
C ARG A 57 2.90 14.35 8.46
N GLY A 58 3.46 14.52 7.26
CA GLY A 58 4.65 15.30 6.99
C GLY A 58 5.95 14.61 7.41
N PHE A 59 5.94 13.31 7.68
CA PHE A 59 7.16 12.55 7.99
C PHE A 59 7.95 12.25 6.73
N LEU A 60 7.26 12.03 5.62
CA LEU A 60 7.87 11.89 4.29
C LEU A 60 7.50 13.09 3.42
N HIS A 61 8.46 13.57 2.64
CA HIS A 61 8.20 14.40 1.48
C HIS A 61 7.86 13.45 0.33
N LYS A 62 6.91 13.85 -0.52
CA LYS A 62 6.57 13.08 -1.71
C LYS A 62 6.74 13.90 -2.96
N GLU A 63 7.54 13.40 -3.89
CA GLU A 63 7.79 14.00 -5.20
C GLU A 63 7.11 13.17 -6.29
N TYR A 64 6.47 13.82 -7.25
CA TYR A 64 5.79 13.14 -8.35
C TYR A 64 6.80 12.42 -9.24
N THR A 65 6.59 11.12 -9.49
CA THR A 65 7.40 10.35 -10.43
C THR A 65 6.63 10.13 -11.73
N THR A 66 5.50 9.44 -11.65
CA THR A 66 4.71 9.03 -12.82
C THR A 66 3.26 8.75 -12.41
N LYS A 67 2.44 8.32 -13.36
CA LYS A 67 1.11 7.76 -13.10
C LYS A 67 0.87 6.52 -13.94
N VAL A 68 0.06 5.61 -13.40
CA VAL A 68 -0.43 4.43 -14.11
C VAL A 68 -1.96 4.42 -14.13
N TYR A 69 -2.54 3.62 -15.01
CA TYR A 69 -3.98 3.40 -15.05
C TYR A 69 -4.34 2.17 -14.23
N ILE A 70 -5.43 2.27 -13.46
CA ILE A 70 -5.97 1.19 -12.62
C ILE A 70 -7.22 0.60 -13.26
N CYS A 71 -7.33 -0.72 -13.21
CA CYS A 71 -8.45 -1.42 -13.81
C CYS A 71 -9.72 -1.15 -13.00
N PRO A 72 -10.77 -0.54 -13.58
CA PRO A 72 -12.01 -0.34 -12.84
C PRO A 72 -12.74 -1.65 -12.51
N SER A 73 -12.39 -2.75 -13.20
CA SER A 73 -13.03 -4.06 -13.00
C SER A 73 -12.35 -4.90 -11.93
N CYS A 74 -11.01 -4.97 -11.90
CA CYS A 74 -10.27 -5.85 -10.98
C CYS A 74 -9.26 -5.12 -10.08
N GLN A 75 -9.12 -3.81 -10.21
CA GLN A 75 -8.16 -2.96 -9.48
C GLN A 75 -6.68 -3.29 -9.73
N ALA A 76 -6.36 -4.11 -10.73
CA ALA A 76 -4.98 -4.30 -11.17
C ALA A 76 -4.37 -3.00 -11.71
N ASP A 77 -3.10 -2.78 -11.39
CA ASP A 77 -2.30 -1.68 -11.91
C ASP A 77 -1.93 -1.87 -13.38
N GLY A 78 -1.56 -0.79 -14.05
CA GLY A 78 -0.77 -0.91 -15.28
C GLY A 78 -1.52 -1.22 -16.58
N LEU A 79 -2.69 -0.64 -16.83
CA LEU A 79 -3.41 -0.96 -18.07
C LEU A 79 -2.59 -0.57 -19.31
N GLN A 80 -2.56 -1.49 -20.29
CA GLN A 80 -1.85 -1.28 -21.53
C GLN A 80 -2.68 -0.49 -22.53
N TYR A 81 -2.07 0.53 -23.13
CA TYR A 81 -2.70 1.25 -24.22
C TYR A 81 -2.69 0.42 -25.50
N ILE A 82 -3.89 0.26 -26.09
CA ILE A 82 -4.07 -0.43 -27.36
C ILE A 82 -5.03 0.33 -28.28
N THR A 83 -5.04 -0.08 -29.54
CA THR A 83 -6.03 0.36 -30.54
C THR A 83 -6.95 -0.79 -30.91
N ALA A 84 -8.23 -0.49 -31.08
CA ALA A 84 -9.26 -1.48 -31.42
C ALA A 84 -10.22 -0.98 -32.50
N CYS A 85 -10.94 -1.90 -33.13
CA CYS A 85 -12.01 -1.59 -34.07
C CYS A 85 -13.13 -0.82 -33.36
N PRO A 86 -13.58 0.34 -33.89
CA PRO A 86 -14.67 1.12 -33.29
C PRO A 86 -16.04 0.43 -33.38
N PHE A 87 -16.18 -0.62 -34.20
CA PHE A 87 -17.46 -1.30 -34.42
C PHE A 87 -17.63 -2.59 -33.60
N CYS A 88 -16.54 -3.31 -33.31
CA CYS A 88 -16.60 -4.61 -32.63
C CYS A 88 -15.55 -4.81 -31.53
N GLU A 89 -14.71 -3.81 -31.26
CA GLU A 89 -13.63 -3.82 -30.26
C GLU A 89 -12.51 -4.85 -30.49
N ASP A 90 -12.51 -5.56 -31.63
CA ASP A 90 -11.41 -6.42 -32.04
C ASP A 90 -10.14 -5.60 -32.31
N THR A 91 -9.00 -6.06 -31.79
CA THR A 91 -7.69 -5.40 -31.89
C THR A 91 -6.96 -5.77 -33.18
N HIS A 92 -7.43 -6.78 -33.92
CA HIS A 92 -6.86 -7.23 -35.17
C HIS A 92 -7.27 -6.31 -36.33
N THR A 93 -6.66 -5.12 -36.37
CA THR A 93 -6.87 -4.11 -37.40
C THR A 93 -5.60 -3.93 -38.22
N ILE A 94 -5.72 -3.90 -39.55
CA ILE A 94 -4.58 -3.68 -40.45
C ILE A 94 -4.78 -2.42 -41.28
N ARG A 95 -3.69 -1.73 -41.61
CA ARG A 95 -3.71 -0.63 -42.59
C ARG A 95 -3.86 -1.21 -43.99
N THR A 96 -4.85 -0.73 -44.72
CA THR A 96 -5.19 -1.20 -46.07
C THR A 96 -5.49 -0.02 -46.98
N SER A 97 -5.06 -0.13 -48.23
CA SER A 97 -5.37 0.82 -49.29
C SER A 97 -6.78 0.59 -49.80
N PHE A 98 -7.57 1.66 -49.86
CA PHE A 98 -8.88 1.69 -50.49
C PHE A 98 -8.85 2.64 -51.68
N PHE A 99 -9.62 2.31 -52.71
CA PHE A 99 -9.88 3.20 -53.82
C PHE A 99 -11.32 3.68 -53.76
N GLU A 100 -11.50 4.98 -53.95
CA GLU A 100 -12.79 5.61 -54.14
C GLU A 100 -12.90 6.06 -55.60
N HIS A 101 -13.93 5.59 -56.32
CA HIS A 101 -14.24 6.07 -57.65
C HIS A 101 -14.96 7.42 -57.56
N GLU A 102 -14.30 8.51 -57.95
CA GLU A 102 -14.79 9.88 -57.72
C GLU A 102 -16.14 10.17 -58.39
N GLN A 103 -16.47 9.47 -59.48
CA GLN A 103 -17.73 9.72 -60.19
C GLN A 103 -18.96 9.09 -59.53
N CYS A 104 -18.82 7.95 -58.82
CA CYS A 104 -19.95 7.26 -58.20
C CYS A 104 -19.85 7.13 -56.67
N GLY A 105 -18.68 7.40 -56.08
CA GLY A 105 -18.42 7.29 -54.64
C GLY A 105 -18.20 5.85 -54.15
N PHE A 106 -18.18 4.85 -55.05
CA PHE A 106 -17.93 3.47 -54.64
C PHE A 106 -16.52 3.33 -54.07
N THR A 107 -16.44 2.79 -52.85
CA THR A 107 -15.21 2.60 -52.10
C THR A 107 -15.03 1.13 -51.76
N ALA A 108 -13.90 0.54 -52.16
CA ALA A 108 -13.53 -0.84 -51.82
C ALA A 108 -12.00 -0.96 -51.68
N GLN A 109 -11.50 -2.12 -51.24
CA GLN A 109 -10.06 -2.33 -51.13
C GLN A 109 -9.44 -2.22 -52.52
N SER A 110 -8.21 -1.71 -52.60
CA SER A 110 -7.53 -1.56 -53.89
C SER A 110 -7.42 -2.86 -54.69
N GLU A 111 -7.40 -4.01 -54.01
CA GLU A 111 -7.37 -5.35 -54.60
C GLU A 111 -8.73 -5.79 -55.20
N ASP A 112 -9.83 -5.24 -54.69
CA ASP A 112 -11.19 -5.51 -55.20
C ASP A 112 -11.47 -4.72 -56.49
N PHE A 113 -10.68 -3.68 -56.75
CA PHE A 113 -10.57 -3.08 -58.07
C PHE A 113 -9.58 -3.93 -58.86
N GLU A 114 -9.99 -4.46 -60.02
CA GLU A 114 -9.14 -5.29 -60.90
C GLU A 114 -8.01 -4.47 -61.56
N ILE A 115 -7.13 -3.87 -60.74
CA ILE A 115 -6.01 -3.04 -61.17
C ILE A 115 -4.80 -3.97 -61.32
N GLY A 116 -4.84 -4.76 -62.39
CA GLY A 116 -3.71 -5.57 -62.86
C GLY A 116 -2.84 -4.83 -63.87
N ASP A 117 -1.59 -5.27 -64.02
CA ASP A 117 -0.54 -4.61 -64.83
C ASP A 117 -0.77 -4.62 -66.36
N HIS A 118 -1.81 -5.25 -66.88
CA HIS A 118 -1.94 -5.49 -68.32
C HIS A 118 -3.36 -5.31 -68.84
N THR A 119 -3.57 -4.18 -69.51
CA THR A 119 -4.39 -4.05 -70.73
C THR A 119 -5.76 -4.70 -70.71
N GLU A 120 -6.75 -4.05 -70.11
CA GLU A 120 -8.15 -3.96 -70.55
C GLU A 120 -8.81 -2.90 -69.67
N THR A 121 -9.75 -2.15 -70.23
CA THR A 121 -10.44 -1.02 -69.57
C THR A 121 -10.92 -1.39 -68.17
N GLN A 122 -10.35 -0.75 -67.15
CA GLN A 122 -10.67 -0.99 -65.74
C GLN A 122 -12.07 -0.45 -65.47
N GLN A 123 -12.98 -1.28 -64.97
CA GLN A 123 -14.36 -0.85 -64.71
C GLN A 123 -14.64 -0.79 -63.21
N CYS A 124 -15.39 0.21 -62.79
CA CYS A 124 -15.93 0.29 -61.44
C CYS A 124 -16.87 -0.90 -61.19
N PRO A 125 -16.68 -1.71 -60.13
CA PRO A 125 -17.55 -2.84 -59.82
C PRO A 125 -19.02 -2.45 -59.58
N ASP A 126 -19.28 -1.18 -59.23
CA ASP A 126 -20.61 -0.68 -58.89
C ASP A 126 -21.33 0.01 -60.07
N CYS A 127 -20.61 0.80 -60.88
CA CYS A 127 -21.22 1.57 -61.97
C CYS A 127 -20.74 1.19 -63.38
N GLU A 128 -19.84 0.22 -63.48
CA GLU A 128 -19.28 -0.34 -64.72
C GLU A 128 -18.56 0.69 -65.62
N LYS A 129 -18.35 1.92 -65.14
CA LYS A 129 -17.63 2.97 -65.88
C LYS A 129 -16.12 2.77 -65.81
N GLU A 130 -15.44 3.27 -66.82
CA GLU A 130 -13.97 3.26 -66.90
C GLU A 130 -13.34 4.04 -65.73
N ILE A 131 -12.36 3.40 -65.13
CA ILE A 131 -11.55 3.89 -64.02
C ILE A 131 -10.13 4.13 -64.52
N ASP A 132 -9.53 5.26 -64.14
CA ASP A 132 -8.14 5.60 -64.39
C ASP A 132 -7.54 6.42 -63.22
N SER A 133 -6.23 6.68 -63.25
CA SER A 133 -5.54 7.42 -62.17
C SER A 133 -6.04 8.85 -61.94
N SER A 134 -6.80 9.42 -62.88
CA SER A 134 -7.37 10.78 -62.78
C SER A 134 -8.76 10.82 -62.16
N ASN A 135 -9.41 9.67 -61.98
CA ASN A 135 -10.77 9.56 -61.43
C ASN A 135 -10.88 8.62 -60.22
N ILE A 136 -9.74 8.22 -59.64
CA ILE A 136 -9.63 7.47 -58.39
C ILE A 136 -8.95 8.32 -57.33
N THR A 137 -9.54 8.36 -56.14
CA THR A 137 -8.86 8.79 -54.93
C THR A 137 -8.36 7.57 -54.15
N ILE A 138 -7.06 7.58 -53.79
CA ILE A 138 -6.42 6.54 -52.97
C ILE A 138 -6.48 6.97 -51.51
N MET A 139 -7.02 6.11 -50.66
CA MET A 139 -7.16 6.33 -49.22
C MET A 139 -6.49 5.22 -48.43
N GLN A 140 -5.93 5.57 -47.27
CA GLN A 140 -5.42 4.60 -46.30
C GLN A 140 -6.41 4.51 -45.14
N LYS A 141 -7.03 3.34 -44.98
CA LYS A 141 -7.97 3.06 -43.89
C LYS A 141 -7.49 1.89 -43.07
N GLN A 142 -8.01 1.76 -41.86
CA GLN A 142 -7.89 0.55 -41.07
C GLN A 142 -9.02 -0.41 -41.47
N LEU A 143 -8.69 -1.68 -41.68
CA LEU A 143 -9.64 -2.77 -41.92
C LEU A 143 -9.62 -3.70 -40.72
N CYS A 144 -10.78 -3.92 -40.10
CA CYS A 144 -10.93 -4.92 -39.03
C CYS A 144 -11.01 -6.32 -39.63
N LYS A 145 -10.19 -7.26 -39.13
CA LYS A 145 -10.25 -8.66 -39.52
C LYS A 145 -11.32 -9.48 -38.79
N GLY A 146 -11.88 -8.96 -37.70
CA GLY A 146 -12.99 -9.57 -36.97
C GLY A 146 -14.35 -9.34 -37.64
N CYS A 147 -14.70 -8.08 -37.92
CA CYS A 147 -16.01 -7.73 -38.49
C CYS A 147 -15.99 -7.30 -39.97
N GLY A 148 -14.81 -7.06 -40.56
CA GLY A 148 -14.68 -6.61 -41.96
C GLY A 148 -14.91 -5.12 -42.20
N GLU A 149 -15.28 -4.36 -41.17
CA GLU A 149 -15.51 -2.91 -41.31
C GLU A 149 -14.21 -2.13 -41.55
N SER A 150 -14.32 -1.06 -42.33
CA SER A 150 -13.22 -0.12 -42.58
C SER A 150 -13.47 1.23 -41.91
N PHE A 151 -12.43 1.87 -41.39
CA PHE A 151 -12.53 3.13 -40.66
C PHE A 151 -11.21 3.92 -40.71
N ASP A 152 -11.30 5.24 -40.53
CA ASP A 152 -10.12 6.13 -40.59
C ASP A 152 -9.34 6.15 -39.27
N HIS A 153 -10.04 6.14 -38.13
CA HIS A 153 -9.44 6.25 -36.81
C HIS A 153 -9.86 5.07 -35.92
N PRO A 154 -8.90 4.26 -35.42
CA PRO A 154 -9.22 3.22 -34.46
C PRO A 154 -9.71 3.84 -33.14
N SER A 155 -10.48 3.06 -32.40
CA SER A 155 -10.80 3.39 -31.02
C SER A 155 -9.58 3.19 -30.12
N HIS A 156 -9.35 4.13 -29.21
CA HIS A 156 -8.32 4.01 -28.19
C HIS A 156 -8.89 3.28 -26.98
N ARG A 157 -8.15 2.30 -26.47
CA ARG A 157 -8.56 1.50 -25.32
C ARG A 157 -7.38 1.29 -24.38
N LEU A 158 -7.71 1.05 -23.13
CA LEU A 158 -6.83 0.53 -22.10
C LEU A 158 -7.23 -0.92 -21.84
N TRP A 159 -6.26 -1.82 -21.89
CA TRP A 159 -6.45 -3.25 -21.77
C TRP A 159 -5.79 -3.75 -20.49
N CYS A 160 -6.58 -4.40 -19.64
CA CYS A 160 -6.08 -5.05 -18.43
C CYS A 160 -5.58 -6.45 -18.78
N LEU A 161 -4.33 -6.76 -18.41
CA LEU A 161 -3.74 -8.08 -18.66
C LEU A 161 -4.29 -9.18 -17.74
N ASP A 162 -4.79 -8.82 -16.56
CA ASP A 162 -5.33 -9.77 -15.58
C ASP A 162 -6.73 -10.27 -15.92
N CYS A 163 -7.63 -9.35 -16.28
CA CYS A 163 -9.05 -9.66 -16.49
C CYS A 163 -9.55 -9.40 -17.91
N PHE A 164 -8.68 -8.94 -18.80
CA PHE A 164 -8.99 -8.62 -20.20
C PHE A 164 -10.06 -7.56 -20.42
N TYR A 165 -10.42 -6.82 -19.36
CA TYR A 165 -11.35 -5.70 -19.48
C TYR A 165 -10.78 -4.59 -20.37
N LEU A 166 -11.60 -4.09 -21.27
CA LEU A 166 -11.29 -2.93 -22.13
C LEU A 166 -12.00 -1.70 -21.59
N SER A 167 -11.24 -0.65 -21.28
CA SER A 167 -11.79 0.64 -20.88
C SER A 167 -11.41 1.73 -21.87
N GLU A 168 -12.24 2.77 -21.95
CA GLU A 168 -11.82 4.03 -22.55
C GLU A 168 -10.78 4.70 -21.64
N PRO A 169 -9.70 5.30 -22.18
CA PRO A 169 -8.72 6.04 -21.39
C PRO A 169 -9.34 7.11 -20.49
N GLU A 170 -10.39 7.79 -20.96
CA GLU A 170 -11.08 8.86 -20.24
C GLU A 170 -11.89 8.36 -19.03
N LYS A 171 -12.20 7.07 -18.98
CA LYS A 171 -12.97 6.44 -17.89
C LYS A 171 -12.08 5.70 -16.89
N ALA A 172 -10.79 5.55 -17.17
CA ALA A 172 -9.87 4.86 -16.29
C ALA A 172 -9.51 5.71 -15.06
N THR A 173 -9.30 5.04 -13.94
CA THR A 173 -8.77 5.67 -12.74
C THR A 173 -7.26 5.77 -12.86
N GLU A 174 -6.69 6.92 -12.51
CA GLU A 174 -5.25 7.12 -12.52
C GLU A 174 -4.72 7.01 -11.09
N GLN A 175 -3.65 6.24 -10.93
CA GLN A 175 -2.89 6.17 -9.68
C GLN A 175 -1.58 6.92 -9.88
N THR A 176 -1.42 7.98 -9.09
CA THR A 176 -0.18 8.75 -9.10
C THR A 176 0.84 8.05 -8.22
N LEU A 177 2.04 7.88 -8.76
CA LEU A 177 3.16 7.28 -8.06
C LEU A 177 4.15 8.36 -7.65
N TYR A 178 4.63 8.25 -6.43
CA TYR A 178 5.53 9.22 -5.82
C TYR A 178 6.81 8.56 -5.35
N GLU A 179 7.87 9.32 -5.38
CA GLU A 179 9.08 9.06 -4.65
C GLU A 179 8.97 9.67 -3.26
N TYR A 180 9.42 8.95 -2.23
CA TYR A 180 9.32 9.40 -0.84
C TYR A 180 10.68 9.56 -0.19
N GLU A 181 10.94 10.74 0.34
CA GLU A 181 12.15 11.11 1.06
C GLU A 181 11.81 11.44 2.52
N LEU A 182 12.74 11.15 3.43
CA LEU A 182 12.56 11.49 4.84
C LEU A 182 12.68 13.00 5.06
N THR A 183 11.71 13.59 5.76
CA THR A 183 11.79 15.01 6.14
C THR A 183 12.52 15.19 7.46
N GLU A 184 12.99 16.41 7.74
CA GLU A 184 13.50 16.78 9.07
C GLU A 184 12.47 16.51 10.19
N LYS A 185 11.18 16.72 9.91
CA LYS A 185 10.11 16.38 10.87
C LYS A 185 10.02 14.87 11.08
N GLY A 186 10.14 14.09 10.00
CA GLY A 186 10.15 12.63 10.04
C GLY A 186 11.35 12.10 10.83
N GLU A 187 12.54 12.65 10.60
CA GLU A 187 13.78 12.32 11.32
C GLU A 187 13.62 12.54 12.82
N ASN A 188 13.27 13.77 13.24
CA ASN A 188 13.10 14.10 14.66
C ASN A 188 12.02 13.23 15.32
N TRP A 189 10.94 12.94 14.59
CA TRP A 189 9.86 12.10 15.10
C TRP A 189 10.31 10.64 15.25
N HIS A 190 11.05 10.11 14.27
CA HIS A 190 11.62 8.77 14.29
C HIS A 190 12.62 8.61 15.44
N GLU A 191 13.58 9.53 15.59
CA GLU A 191 14.54 9.54 16.69
C GLU A 191 13.83 9.50 18.05
N ALA A 192 12.77 10.30 18.22
CA ALA A 192 11.99 10.32 19.45
C ALA A 192 11.31 8.98 19.73
N GLN A 193 10.75 8.31 18.71
CA GLN A 193 10.15 6.99 18.89
C GLN A 193 11.18 5.92 19.22
N VAL A 194 12.29 5.88 18.48
CA VAL A 194 13.36 4.89 18.69
C VAL A 194 13.96 5.07 20.08
N GLY A 195 14.29 6.29 20.48
CA GLY A 195 14.81 6.57 21.82
C GLY A 195 13.81 6.20 22.93
N THR A 196 12.52 6.43 22.70
CA THR A 196 11.46 6.02 23.65
C THR A 196 11.32 4.49 23.74
N ARG A 197 11.50 3.78 22.62
CA ARG A 197 11.52 2.31 22.57
C ARG A 197 12.71 1.73 23.31
N GLU A 198 13.88 2.27 23.05
CA GLU A 198 15.13 1.85 23.70
C GLU A 198 15.06 2.09 25.21
N LEU A 199 14.54 3.24 25.65
CA LEU A 199 14.33 3.52 27.07
C LEU A 199 13.45 2.46 27.75
N LEU A 200 12.33 2.07 27.13
CA LEU A 200 11.45 1.04 27.69
C LEU A 200 12.10 -0.34 27.69
N ALA A 201 12.85 -0.67 26.63
CA ALA A 201 13.59 -1.92 26.53
C ALA A 201 14.69 -2.03 27.59
N ASP A 202 15.48 -0.97 27.78
CA ASP A 202 16.53 -0.89 28.80
C ASP A 202 15.95 -1.04 30.22
N GLU A 203 14.80 -0.43 30.47
CA GLU A 203 14.13 -0.56 31.75
C GLU A 203 13.70 -2.01 32.02
N PHE A 204 13.18 -2.74 31.02
CA PHE A 204 12.90 -4.17 31.16
C PHE A 204 14.18 -5.00 31.35
N ALA A 205 15.20 -4.76 30.54
CA ALA A 205 16.47 -5.49 30.61
C ALA A 205 17.16 -5.31 31.96
N SER A 206 17.16 -4.09 32.53
CA SER A 206 17.73 -3.79 33.85
C SER A 206 17.10 -4.59 35.00
N ARG A 207 15.91 -5.16 34.76
CA ARG A 207 15.12 -5.94 35.73
C ARG A 207 15.17 -7.43 35.48
N GLY A 208 15.99 -7.88 34.52
CA GLY A 208 16.24 -9.29 34.24
C GLY A 208 15.38 -9.91 33.14
N PHE A 209 14.61 -9.10 32.41
CA PHE A 209 13.93 -9.59 31.20
C PHE A 209 14.92 -9.76 30.06
N ASP A 210 14.75 -10.83 29.27
CA ASP A 210 15.31 -10.96 27.94
C ASP A 210 14.42 -10.19 26.94
N VAL A 211 14.99 -9.20 26.26
CA VAL A 211 14.23 -8.22 25.47
C VAL A 211 14.58 -8.35 23.99
N THR A 212 13.55 -8.54 23.17
CA THR A 212 13.62 -8.51 21.71
C THR A 212 12.87 -7.29 21.19
N LEU A 213 13.55 -6.43 20.44
CA LEU A 213 12.95 -5.29 19.74
C LEU A 213 12.37 -5.71 18.39
N ASP A 214 11.29 -5.04 17.98
CA ASP A 214 10.61 -5.24 16.69
C ASP A 214 10.31 -6.72 16.40
N ALA A 215 9.82 -7.43 17.42
CA ALA A 215 9.63 -8.86 17.38
C ALA A 215 8.47 -9.24 16.45
N ALA A 216 8.69 -10.25 15.60
CA ALA A 216 7.66 -10.93 14.85
C ALA A 216 7.29 -12.23 15.59
N LEU A 217 6.07 -12.27 16.13
CA LEU A 217 5.55 -13.38 16.91
C LEU A 217 4.64 -14.24 16.03
N GLN A 218 4.86 -15.55 16.03
CA GLN A 218 4.02 -16.52 15.32
C GLN A 218 3.28 -17.39 16.34
N ASN A 219 1.97 -17.54 16.14
CA ASN A 219 1.16 -18.43 16.95
C ASN A 219 0.94 -19.75 16.19
N ASP A 220 1.33 -20.88 16.79
CA ASP A 220 1.18 -22.21 16.19
C ASP A 220 -0.27 -22.54 15.80
N GLU A 221 -1.25 -21.94 16.47
CA GLU A 221 -2.68 -22.16 16.22
C GLU A 221 -3.24 -21.34 15.04
N ASP A 222 -2.65 -20.18 14.72
CA ASP A 222 -3.12 -19.26 13.66
C ASP A 222 -2.39 -19.45 12.31
N GLY A 223 -1.52 -20.47 12.19
CA GLY A 223 -0.80 -20.77 10.96
C GLY A 223 0.39 -19.85 10.70
N ASP A 224 0.52 -19.33 9.47
CA ASP A 224 1.65 -18.51 9.02
C ASP A 224 1.51 -17.01 9.35
N GLU A 225 0.51 -16.62 10.15
CA GLU A 225 0.29 -15.21 10.51
C GLU A 225 1.34 -14.70 11.51
N LEU A 226 1.96 -13.56 11.20
CA LEU A 226 2.98 -12.91 12.02
C LEU A 226 2.42 -11.64 12.67
N TYR A 227 2.47 -11.60 14.00
CA TYR A 227 2.11 -10.44 14.80
C TYR A 227 3.37 -9.66 15.17
N LYS A 228 3.48 -8.42 14.67
CA LYS A 228 4.64 -7.56 14.95
C LYS A 228 4.36 -6.68 16.17
N VAL A 229 5.29 -6.67 17.13
CA VAL A 229 5.26 -5.78 18.31
C VAL A 229 6.59 -5.06 18.47
N HIS A 230 6.56 -3.82 18.97
CA HIS A 230 7.80 -3.03 19.14
C HIS A 230 8.75 -3.64 20.16
N ILE A 231 8.21 -4.27 21.22
CA ILE A 231 9.00 -4.92 22.27
C ILE A 231 8.31 -6.22 22.68
N HIS A 232 9.09 -7.30 22.70
CA HIS A 232 8.75 -8.54 23.38
C HIS A 232 9.78 -8.80 24.48
N ALA A 233 9.33 -8.87 25.73
CA ALA A 233 10.20 -9.07 26.89
C ALA A 233 9.76 -10.29 27.68
N THR A 234 10.70 -11.17 28.02
CA THR A 234 10.40 -12.44 28.72
C THR A 234 11.29 -12.63 29.95
N ASP A 235 10.70 -13.16 31.01
CA ASP A 235 11.42 -13.64 32.20
C ASP A 235 11.02 -15.10 32.41
N GLU A 236 11.91 -16.02 32.05
CA GLU A 236 11.66 -17.46 32.18
C GLU A 236 11.59 -17.92 33.63
N LEU A 237 12.30 -17.26 34.55
CA LEU A 237 12.33 -17.64 35.96
C LEU A 237 11.00 -17.36 36.65
N LEU A 238 10.39 -16.21 36.30
CA LEU A 238 9.09 -15.79 36.80
C LEU A 238 7.92 -16.19 35.90
N ASN A 239 8.21 -16.83 34.75
CA ASN A 239 7.25 -17.15 33.69
C ASN A 239 6.40 -15.93 33.31
N GLN A 240 7.06 -14.78 33.13
CA GLN A 240 6.43 -13.53 32.73
C GLN A 240 6.76 -13.22 31.26
N ARG A 241 5.77 -12.70 30.54
CA ARG A 241 5.91 -12.25 29.17
C ARG A 241 5.22 -10.92 29.03
N ILE A 242 5.84 -10.02 28.28
CA ILE A 242 5.37 -8.67 28.03
C ILE A 242 5.44 -8.43 26.54
N VAL A 243 4.37 -7.85 26.00
CA VAL A 243 4.36 -7.27 24.66
C VAL A 243 4.03 -5.79 24.79
N ALA A 244 4.83 -4.94 24.16
CA ALA A 244 4.61 -3.50 24.21
C ALA A 244 4.69 -2.87 22.83
N ASP A 245 3.76 -1.95 22.58
CA ASP A 245 3.74 -1.12 21.39
C ASP A 245 3.86 0.37 21.74
N ILE A 246 4.45 1.13 20.82
CA ILE A 246 4.77 2.54 21.00
C ILE A 246 4.07 3.34 19.92
N HIS A 247 3.31 4.33 20.35
CA HIS A 247 2.54 5.17 19.44
C HIS A 247 2.54 6.61 19.90
N SER A 248 2.63 7.53 18.94
CA SER A 248 2.42 8.96 19.21
C SER A 248 1.02 9.20 19.81
N ALA A 249 0.00 8.64 19.17
CA ALA A 249 -1.40 8.77 19.55
C ALA A 249 -2.04 7.38 19.70
N VAL A 250 -2.82 7.18 20.75
CA VAL A 250 -3.48 5.90 21.07
C VAL A 250 -4.99 6.02 20.89
N ASP A 251 -5.58 5.06 20.18
CA ASP A 251 -7.03 4.95 19.99
C ASP A 251 -7.51 3.53 20.35
N SER A 252 -8.82 3.31 20.24
CA SER A 252 -9.43 2.02 20.58
C SER A 252 -8.97 0.84 19.72
N GLU A 253 -8.52 1.09 18.49
CA GLU A 253 -8.05 0.05 17.58
C GLU A 253 -6.70 -0.49 18.05
N LYS A 254 -5.77 0.42 18.39
CA LYS A 254 -4.44 0.06 18.93
C LYS A 254 -4.54 -0.70 20.25
N ILE A 255 -5.45 -0.28 21.13
CA ILE A 255 -5.74 -1.00 22.39
C ILE A 255 -6.23 -2.42 22.11
N LYS A 256 -7.18 -2.57 21.17
CA LYS A 256 -7.71 -3.90 20.82
C LYS A 256 -6.65 -4.79 20.19
N HIS A 257 -5.80 -4.23 19.33
CA HIS A 257 -4.72 -4.96 18.66
C HIS A 257 -3.77 -5.57 19.70
N ILE A 258 -3.11 -4.75 20.50
CA ILE A 258 -2.13 -5.24 21.50
C ILE A 258 -2.79 -6.14 22.57
N SER A 259 -4.04 -5.87 22.95
CA SER A 259 -4.81 -6.75 23.85
C SER A 259 -5.02 -8.15 23.25
N THR A 260 -5.22 -8.22 21.93
CA THR A 260 -5.37 -9.49 21.21
C THR A 260 -4.05 -10.23 21.17
N VAL A 261 -2.95 -9.55 20.80
CA VAL A 261 -1.60 -10.12 20.82
C VAL A 261 -1.25 -10.64 22.23
N GLY A 262 -1.48 -9.84 23.28
CA GLY A 262 -1.24 -10.27 24.66
C GLY A 262 -2.00 -11.54 25.05
N LYS A 263 -3.26 -11.69 24.61
CA LYS A 263 -4.04 -12.92 24.87
C LYS A 263 -3.48 -14.13 24.13
N LEU A 264 -3.15 -13.97 22.84
CA LEU A 264 -2.63 -15.05 22.01
C LEU A 264 -1.30 -15.57 22.53
N PHE A 265 -0.40 -14.68 22.96
CA PHE A 265 0.95 -15.06 23.40
C PHE A 265 1.10 -15.23 24.93
N HIS A 266 -0.02 -15.16 25.66
CA HIS A 266 -0.05 -15.17 27.13
C HIS A 266 0.91 -14.13 27.74
N ALA A 267 0.94 -12.94 27.14
CA ALA A 267 1.79 -11.83 27.51
C ALA A 267 0.97 -10.65 28.03
N GLN A 268 1.55 -9.88 28.96
CA GLN A 268 0.94 -8.65 29.44
C GLN A 268 1.06 -7.56 28.36
N PRO A 269 -0.08 -6.99 27.90
CA PRO A 269 -0.05 -5.95 26.88
C PRO A 269 0.20 -4.56 27.49
N LEU A 270 1.18 -3.85 26.93
CA LEU A 270 1.52 -2.48 27.28
C LEU A 270 1.45 -1.58 26.05
N LEU A 271 1.02 -0.33 26.27
CA LEU A 271 1.08 0.73 25.26
C LEU A 271 1.76 1.94 25.82
N LEU A 272 2.80 2.40 25.13
CA LEU A 272 3.52 3.62 25.46
C LEU A 272 3.06 4.73 24.50
N ALA A 273 2.43 5.76 25.06
CA ALA A 273 2.09 6.96 24.31
C ALA A 273 3.24 7.97 24.38
N THR A 274 3.69 8.45 23.23
CA THR A 274 4.82 9.40 23.17
C THR A 274 4.38 10.85 23.04
N ASP A 275 3.19 11.12 22.50
CA ASP A 275 2.84 12.44 22.01
C ASP A 275 1.32 12.67 22.03
N GLU A 276 0.71 12.71 23.22
CA GLU A 276 -0.64 13.25 23.46
C GLU A 276 -1.08 13.07 24.93
N SER A 277 -1.97 13.95 25.40
CA SER A 277 -2.80 13.66 26.58
C SER A 277 -3.87 12.63 26.20
N ILE A 278 -3.86 11.47 26.85
CA ILE A 278 -4.88 10.44 26.63
C ILE A 278 -6.17 10.85 27.34
N SER A 279 -7.30 10.82 26.63
CA SER A 279 -8.62 11.05 27.22
C SER A 279 -9.04 9.92 28.16
N ASP A 280 -9.85 10.24 29.18
CA ASP A 280 -10.38 9.25 30.13
C ASP A 280 -11.12 8.09 29.45
N ASP A 281 -11.85 8.34 28.35
CA ASP A 281 -12.55 7.31 27.58
C ASP A 281 -11.56 6.26 27.03
N VAL A 282 -10.42 6.70 26.50
CA VAL A 282 -9.36 5.82 25.97
C VAL A 282 -8.71 5.03 27.11
N LEU A 283 -8.49 5.64 28.27
CA LEU A 283 -8.00 4.93 29.47
C LEU A 283 -9.00 3.89 29.97
N GLN A 284 -10.30 4.19 29.94
CA GLN A 284 -11.34 3.27 30.32
C GLN A 284 -11.37 2.06 29.38
N ILE A 285 -11.27 2.28 28.06
CA ILE A 285 -11.17 1.20 27.07
C ILE A 285 -9.91 0.36 27.31
N ALA A 286 -8.76 0.99 27.55
CA ALA A 286 -7.51 0.26 27.85
C ALA A 286 -7.66 -0.64 29.08
N ASN A 287 -8.25 -0.12 30.16
CA ASN A 287 -8.53 -0.88 31.38
C ASN A 287 -9.50 -2.06 31.13
N GLN A 288 -10.56 -1.85 30.36
CA GLN A 288 -11.51 -2.92 29.99
C GLN A 288 -10.83 -4.05 29.20
N HIS A 289 -9.82 -3.70 28.39
CA HIS A 289 -9.05 -4.64 27.58
C HIS A 289 -7.80 -5.20 28.30
N GLY A 290 -7.57 -4.81 29.56
CA GLY A 290 -6.41 -5.25 30.35
C GLY A 290 -5.07 -4.70 29.85
N VAL A 291 -5.08 -3.59 29.11
CA VAL A 291 -3.88 -2.96 28.54
C VAL A 291 -3.33 -1.92 29.52
N THR A 292 -2.02 -2.01 29.77
CA THR A 292 -1.34 -1.04 30.64
C THR A 292 -0.87 0.15 29.82
N MET A 293 -1.44 1.33 30.08
CA MET A 293 -1.07 2.57 29.41
C MET A 293 0.09 3.27 30.11
N LEU A 294 1.13 3.59 29.35
CA LEU A 294 2.36 4.24 29.80
C LEU A 294 2.62 5.54 29.02
N TRP A 295 3.41 6.43 29.61
CA TRP A 295 3.95 7.64 28.98
C TRP A 295 5.33 7.97 29.55
N VAL A 296 6.10 8.80 28.85
CA VAL A 296 7.41 9.29 29.31
C VAL A 296 7.27 10.72 29.83
N ASP A 297 7.68 10.95 31.07
CA ASP A 297 7.65 12.29 31.67
C ASP A 297 8.81 13.18 31.22
N GLN A 298 8.77 14.47 31.57
CA GLN A 298 9.80 15.45 31.19
C GLN A 298 11.21 15.10 31.74
N SER A 299 11.30 14.21 32.73
CA SER A 299 12.58 13.73 33.27
C SER A 299 13.12 12.50 32.53
N GLY A 300 12.39 11.98 31.54
CA GLY A 300 12.71 10.74 30.85
C GLY A 300 12.32 9.50 31.68
N SER A 301 11.46 9.63 32.69
CA SER A 301 10.99 8.48 33.47
C SER A 301 9.68 7.94 32.88
N ILE A 302 9.58 6.62 32.79
CA ILE A 302 8.35 5.94 32.35
C ILE A 302 7.31 5.94 33.48
N ARG A 303 6.11 6.42 33.17
CA ARG A 303 4.96 6.55 34.08
C ARG A 303 3.74 5.84 33.51
N ARG A 304 2.76 5.56 34.37
CA ARG A 304 1.50 4.93 34.00
C ARG A 304 0.40 5.97 34.08
N TYR A 305 -0.58 5.87 33.18
CA TYR A 305 -1.81 6.62 33.32
C TYR A 305 -2.68 6.00 34.43
N GLU A 306 -3.09 6.83 35.38
CA GLU A 306 -4.04 6.46 36.43
C GLU A 306 -5.45 6.83 35.95
N SER A 307 -6.43 5.93 36.15
CA SER A 307 -7.84 6.26 35.89
C SER A 307 -8.49 6.89 37.12
N ILE A 308 -9.59 7.63 36.93
CA ILE A 308 -10.35 8.26 38.03
C ILE A 308 -10.87 7.20 39.04
N ASP A 309 -11.06 5.95 38.61
CA ASP A 309 -11.45 4.83 39.49
C ASP A 309 -10.28 4.23 40.31
N ASP A 310 -9.04 4.70 40.14
CA ASP A 310 -7.82 4.18 40.78
C ASP A 310 -7.41 4.93 42.08
N GLU A 311 -8.26 5.80 42.65
CA GLU A 311 -8.00 6.69 43.81
C GLU A 311 -7.48 6.00 45.12
N TYR A 312 -7.25 4.69 45.11
CA TYR A 312 -6.72 3.93 46.24
C TYR A 312 -5.39 3.20 45.98
N ARG A 313 -4.60 3.62 44.98
CA ARG A 313 -3.28 3.04 44.72
C ARG A 313 -2.15 4.07 44.90
N PRO A 314 -1.19 3.86 45.82
CA PRO A 314 -0.10 4.83 46.04
C PRO A 314 0.84 4.89 44.84
N ALA A 315 1.31 6.10 44.50
CA ALA A 315 2.28 6.38 43.45
C ALA A 315 3.64 5.71 43.73
N GLY A 316 4.07 4.83 42.83
CA GLY A 316 5.36 4.14 42.87
C GLY A 316 5.74 3.64 41.48
N ASN A 317 7.02 3.31 41.26
CA ASN A 317 7.51 2.82 39.97
C ASN A 317 6.74 1.56 39.53
N ILE A 318 6.22 1.59 38.30
CA ILE A 318 5.22 0.63 37.81
C ILE A 318 5.78 -0.77 37.61
N ILE A 319 7.03 -0.89 37.19
CA ILE A 319 7.60 -2.21 36.92
C ILE A 319 7.98 -2.91 38.24
N ASP A 320 8.18 -2.17 39.34
CA ASP A 320 8.26 -2.75 40.69
C ASP A 320 6.93 -3.38 41.13
N ARG A 321 5.81 -3.00 40.48
CA ARG A 321 4.48 -3.58 40.71
C ARG A 321 4.14 -4.73 39.78
N LEU A 322 4.71 -4.77 38.59
CA LEU A 322 4.58 -5.94 37.69
C LEU A 322 5.28 -7.17 38.30
N SER A 323 6.40 -6.97 38.98
CA SER A 323 7.07 -8.03 39.76
C SER A 323 6.33 -8.40 41.06
N SER A 324 5.58 -7.48 41.68
CA SER A 324 4.89 -7.73 42.96
C SER A 324 3.40 -8.09 42.86
N ALA A 325 2.79 -8.00 41.67
CA ALA A 325 1.39 -8.39 41.44
C ALA A 325 1.19 -9.90 41.20
N VAL A 326 2.26 -10.69 41.15
CA VAL A 326 2.20 -12.16 41.07
C VAL A 326 2.72 -12.75 42.38
N GLY A 327 1.80 -12.88 43.34
CA GLY A 327 1.90 -13.78 44.49
C GLY A 327 3.10 -13.64 45.41
N PHE A 328 3.01 -12.75 46.41
CA PHE A 328 3.65 -13.01 47.71
C PHE A 328 2.61 -13.05 48.82
N THR A 329 2.59 -14.18 49.51
CA THR A 329 1.86 -14.39 50.75
C THR A 329 2.30 -13.38 51.80
N SER A 330 1.30 -12.85 52.50
CA SER A 330 1.43 -12.06 53.71
C SER A 330 2.36 -12.72 54.73
N THR A 331 3.32 -11.95 55.25
CA THR A 331 3.70 -12.03 56.66
C THR A 331 3.82 -10.60 57.21
N LYS A 332 2.87 -10.25 58.08
CA LYS A 332 2.92 -9.09 58.98
C LYS A 332 3.32 -9.59 60.38
N GLY A 333 4.22 -8.85 61.03
CA GLY A 333 4.50 -8.88 62.49
C GLY A 333 5.38 -10.06 62.93
N ASP A 334 6.44 -9.91 63.74
CA ASP A 334 6.98 -8.81 64.54
C ASP A 334 8.52 -8.74 64.39
#